data_AF-A0A2S5BBK7-F1
#
_entry.id   AF-A0A2S5BBK7-F1
#
_cell.length_a   1.000
_cell.length_b   1.000
_cell.length_c   1.000
_cell.angle_alpha   90.00
_cell.angle_beta   90.00
_cell.angle_gamma   90.00
#
_symmetry.space_group_name_H-M   'P 1'
#
loop_
_entity.id
_entity.type
_entity.pdbx_description
1 polymer ?
#
loop_
_entity_poly.entity_id
_entity_poly.type
_entity_poly.pdbx_seq_one_letter_code
_entity_poly.pdbx_strand_id
1 'polypeptide(L)'
;MDAHQRQLSIKTGVVSRLRKELEAYRVEAETTRGEVTKMEEAQADEYEIRQRKRVLAETERMIPDSEQRLAKAVDDLEDAMEAAEDTHAESDEYKKAAEAVKTAPRPE
;
A
#
# COMPACT_ATOMS: atom_id res chain seq x y z
N MET A 1 -16.20 -19.34 -13.41
CA MET A 1 -15.04 -18.46 -13.40
C MET A 1 -13.96 -19.12 -14.24
N ASP A 2 -13.69 -18.55 -15.41
CA ASP A 2 -12.59 -19.00 -16.27
C ASP A 2 -11.22 -18.56 -15.73
N ALA A 3 -10.17 -18.88 -16.47
CA ALA A 3 -8.79 -18.59 -16.08
C ALA A 3 -8.51 -17.08 -15.94
N HIS A 4 -9.05 -16.24 -16.83
CA HIS A 4 -8.83 -14.79 -16.82
C HIS A 4 -9.51 -14.15 -15.63
N GLN A 5 -10.79 -14.47 -15.41
CA GLN A 5 -11.53 -13.99 -14.24
C GLN A 5 -10.86 -14.41 -12.93
N ARG A 6 -10.38 -15.65 -12.84
CA ARG A 6 -9.67 -16.15 -11.65
C ARG A 6 -8.38 -15.37 -11.40
N GLN A 7 -7.60 -15.08 -12.44
CA GLN A 7 -6.38 -14.28 -12.33
C GLN A 7 -6.68 -12.86 -11.86
N LEU A 8 -7.68 -12.20 -12.44
CA LEU A 8 -8.14 -10.87 -12.01
C LEU A 8 -8.49 -10.86 -10.53
N SER A 9 -9.27 -11.83 -10.05
CA SER A 9 -9.66 -11.92 -8.64
C SER A 9 -8.47 -12.12 -7.70
N ILE A 10 -7.53 -13.00 -8.07
CA ILE A 10 -6.32 -13.27 -7.27
C ILE A 10 -5.46 -12.01 -7.18
N LYS A 11 -5.13 -11.40 -8.31
CA LYS A 11 -4.24 -10.23 -8.41
C LYS A 11 -4.88 -8.99 -7.76
N THR A 12 -6.18 -8.77 -7.94
CA THR A 12 -6.95 -7.75 -7.22
C THR A 12 -6.83 -7.92 -5.70
N GLY A 13 -6.90 -9.16 -5.22
CA GLY A 13 -6.72 -9.48 -3.81
C GLY A 13 -5.30 -9.16 -3.31
N VAL A 14 -4.27 -9.38 -4.13
CA VAL A 14 -2.88 -9.04 -3.80
C VAL A 14 -2.72 -7.52 -3.67
N VAL A 15 -3.15 -6.74 -4.66
CA VAL A 15 -3.12 -5.27 -4.64
C VAL A 15 -3.87 -4.74 -3.41
N SER A 16 -5.06 -5.27 -3.14
CA SER A 16 -5.87 -4.83 -1.99
C SER A 16 -5.20 -5.07 -0.63
N ARG A 17 -4.44 -6.16 -0.48
CA ARG A 17 -3.70 -6.45 0.77
C ARG A 17 -2.48 -5.55 0.91
N LEU A 18 -1.68 -5.41 -0.14
CA LEU A 18 -0.48 -4.57 -0.14
C LEU A 18 -0.83 -3.09 0.08
N ARG A 19 -1.95 -2.62 -0.49
CA ARG A 19 -2.45 -1.26 -0.25
C ARG A 19 -2.76 -1.03 1.24
N LYS A 20 -3.46 -1.96 1.88
CA LYS A 20 -3.79 -1.87 3.31
C LYS A 20 -2.56 -1.96 4.21
N GLU A 21 -1.59 -2.78 3.84
CA GLU A 21 -0.30 -2.89 4.53
C GLU A 21 0.46 -1.56 4.47
N LEU A 22 0.58 -0.97 3.28
CA LEU A 22 1.20 0.34 3.09
C LEU A 22 0.45 1.45 3.87
N GLU A 23 -0.88 1.45 3.82
CA GLU A 23 -1.70 2.39 4.57
C GLU A 23 -1.45 2.28 6.08
N ALA A 24 -1.38 1.06 6.62
CA ALA A 24 -1.08 0.83 8.03
C ALA A 24 0.29 1.41 8.42
N TYR A 25 1.33 1.15 7.62
CA TYR A 25 2.66 1.71 7.89
C TYR A 25 2.71 3.23 7.81
N ARG A 26 1.98 3.84 6.87
CA ARG A 26 1.88 5.30 6.76
C ARG A 26 1.17 5.92 7.96
N VAL A 27 0.04 5.35 8.39
CA VAL A 27 -0.70 5.81 9.58
C VAL A 27 0.14 5.66 10.84
N GLU A 28 0.87 4.55 10.98
CA GLU A 28 1.76 4.33 12.11
C GLU A 28 2.90 5.37 12.13
N ALA A 29 3.57 5.60 10.99
CA ALA A 29 4.62 6.59 10.87
C ALA A 29 4.11 8.01 11.17
N GLU A 30 2.93 8.38 10.68
CA GLU A 30 2.30 9.67 11.00
C GLU A 30 2.01 9.82 12.49
N THR A 31 1.44 8.77 13.10
CA THR A 31 1.15 8.74 14.54
C THR A 31 2.42 8.92 15.36
N THR A 32 3.45 8.12 15.08
CA THR A 32 4.73 8.21 15.79
C THR A 32 5.43 9.54 15.56
N ARG A 33 5.36 10.12 14.36
CA ARG A 33 5.89 11.46 14.06
C ARG A 33 5.18 12.54 14.86
N GLY A 34 3.85 12.44 14.99
CA GLY A 34 3.05 13.33 15.83
C GLY A 34 3.43 13.23 17.31
N GLU A 35 3.71 12.03 17.80
CA GLU A 35 4.22 11.82 19.17
C GLU A 35 5.61 12.45 19.37
N VAL A 36 6.55 12.23 18.43
CA VAL A 36 7.88 12.88 18.48
C VAL A 36 7.74 14.39 18.55
N THR A 37 6.89 14.98 17.69
CA THR A 37 6.67 16.43 17.65
C THR A 37 6.13 16.94 18.98
N LYS A 38 5.13 16.27 19.56
CA LYS A 38 4.60 16.62 20.89
C LYS A 38 5.64 16.51 22.00
N MET A 39 6.50 15.49 21.96
CA MET A 39 7.59 15.34 22.94
C MET A 39 8.62 16.46 22.83
N GLU A 40 8.94 16.90 21.60
CA GLU A 40 9.84 18.04 21.36
C GLU A 40 9.22 19.35 21.86
N GLU A 41 7.94 19.61 21.56
CA GLU A 41 7.20 20.78 22.03
C GLU A 41 7.07 20.83 23.55
N ALA A 42 6.86 19.68 24.18
CA ALA A 42 6.81 19.54 25.64
C ALA A 42 8.19 19.60 26.32
N GLN A 43 9.28 19.76 25.54
CA GLN A 43 10.66 19.70 26.03
C GLN A 43 10.91 18.46 26.92
N ALA A 44 10.40 17.31 26.46
CA ALA A 44 10.62 16.03 27.13
C ALA A 44 12.12 15.67 27.15
N ASP A 45 12.45 14.62 27.90
CA ASP A 45 13.83 14.16 28.02
C ASP A 45 14.44 13.79 26.65
N GLU A 46 15.68 14.21 26.41
CA GLU A 46 16.36 14.02 25.12
C GLU A 46 16.58 12.54 24.77
N TYR A 47 16.82 11.69 25.78
CA TYR A 47 16.99 10.26 25.57
C TYR A 47 15.66 9.64 25.13
N GLU A 48 14.55 10.04 25.74
CA GLU A 48 13.21 9.58 25.34
C GLU A 48 12.84 10.02 23.91
N ILE A 49 13.09 11.29 23.56
CA ILE A 49 12.88 11.80 22.19
C ILE A 49 13.72 11.00 21.18
N ARG A 50 14.99 10.76 21.49
CA ARG A 50 15.90 10.00 20.62
C ARG A 50 15.43 8.56 20.43
N GLN A 51 14.94 7.93 21.49
CA GLN A 51 14.38 6.57 21.42
C GLN A 51 13.14 6.56 20.52
N ARG A 52 12.21 7.51 20.69
CA ARG A 52 11.01 7.58 19.86
C ARG A 52 11.34 7.86 18.39
N LYS A 53 12.33 8.71 18.09
CA LYS A 53 12.84 8.92 16.72
C LYS A 53 13.40 7.67 16.07
N ARG A 54 14.02 6.77 16.84
CA ARG A 54 14.48 5.47 16.31
C ARG A 54 13.31 4.59 15.89
N VAL A 55 12.27 4.53 16.72
CA VAL A 55 11.02 3.80 16.38
C VAL A 55 10.41 4.37 15.11
N LEU A 56 10.28 5.70 15.01
CA LEU A 56 9.80 6.35 13.79
C LEU A 56 10.62 5.95 12.55
N ALA A 57 11.95 5.99 12.65
CA ALA A 57 12.83 5.61 11.55
C ALA A 57 12.71 4.12 11.17
N GLU A 58 12.43 3.23 12.13
CA GLU A 58 12.18 1.81 11.86
C GLU A 58 10.86 1.60 11.11
N THR A 59 9.78 2.28 11.52
CA THR A 59 8.49 2.24 10.82
C THR A 59 8.61 2.83 9.40
N GLU A 60 9.28 3.97 9.24
CA GLU A 60 9.48 4.62 7.95
C GLU A 60 10.30 3.77 6.96
N ARG A 61 11.23 2.94 7.46
CA ARG A 61 12.03 2.03 6.60
C ARG A 61 11.21 0.95 5.91
N MET A 62 10.02 0.62 6.41
CA MET A 62 9.15 -0.40 5.81
C MET A 62 8.38 0.14 4.60
N ILE A 63 8.09 1.44 4.59
CA ILE A 63 7.25 2.09 3.58
C ILE A 63 7.79 1.91 2.14
N PRO A 64 9.09 2.13 1.84
CA PRO A 64 9.59 2.04 0.47
C PRO A 64 9.49 0.63 -0.15
N ASP A 65 9.70 -0.42 0.64
CA ASP A 65 9.57 -1.80 0.16
C ASP A 65 8.10 -2.16 -0.08
N SER A 66 7.19 -1.75 0.81
CA SER A 66 5.75 -1.91 0.61
C SER A 66 5.24 -1.16 -0.62
N GLU A 67 5.74 0.05 -0.90
CA GLU A 67 5.43 0.82 -2.10
C GLU A 67 5.89 0.11 -3.37
N GLN A 68 7.13 -0.40 -3.40
CA GLN A 68 7.67 -1.13 -4.55
C GLN A 68 6.89 -2.43 -4.81
N ARG A 69 6.54 -3.18 -3.75
CA ARG A 69 5.72 -4.39 -3.87
C ARG A 69 4.33 -4.09 -4.39
N LEU A 70 3.71 -3.00 -3.91
CA LEU A 70 2.40 -2.57 -4.39
C LEU A 70 2.46 -2.15 -5.86
N ALA A 71 3.45 -1.35 -6.25
CA ALA A 71 3.65 -0.92 -7.63
C ALA A 71 3.75 -2.13 -8.57
N LYS A 72 4.62 -3.10 -8.24
CA LYS A 72 4.75 -4.34 -9.01
C LYS A 72 3.44 -5.13 -9.08
N ALA A 73 2.68 -5.20 -7.98
CA ALA A 73 1.41 -5.91 -7.97
C ALA A 73 0.32 -5.19 -8.80
N VAL A 74 0.40 -3.87 -8.92
CA VAL A 74 -0.45 -3.07 -9.81
C VAL A 74 -0.08 -3.37 -11.26
N ASP A 75 1.20 -3.32 -11.62
CA ASP A 75 1.66 -3.67 -12.97
C ASP A 75 1.19 -5.09 -13.36
N ASP A 76 1.39 -6.06 -12.47
CA ASP A 76 0.93 -7.44 -12.64
C ASP A 76 -0.60 -7.56 -12.83
N LEU A 77 -1.39 -6.66 -12.25
CA LEU A 77 -2.85 -6.62 -12.37
C LEU A 77 -3.27 -5.93 -13.67
N GLU A 78 -2.59 -4.87 -14.07
CA GLU A 78 -2.80 -4.18 -15.36
C GLU A 78 -2.54 -5.13 -16.53
N ASP A 79 -1.45 -5.90 -16.50
CA ASP A 79 -1.16 -6.95 -17.49
C ASP A 79 -2.29 -8.00 -17.57
N ALA A 80 -2.86 -8.38 -16.43
CA ALA A 80 -3.95 -9.34 -16.37
C ALA A 80 -5.29 -8.77 -16.86
N MET A 81 -5.49 -7.46 -16.71
CA MET A 81 -6.63 -6.73 -17.26
C MET A 81 -6.52 -6.65 -18.77
N GLU A 82 -5.38 -6.25 -19.33
CA GLU A 82 -5.16 -6.20 -20.78
C GLU A 82 -5.44 -7.57 -21.42
N ALA A 83 -4.92 -8.65 -20.83
CA ALA A 83 -5.17 -10.02 -21.32
C ALA A 83 -6.64 -10.47 -21.23
N ALA A 84 -7.50 -9.77 -20.47
CA ALA A 84 -8.90 -10.10 -20.26
C ALA A 84 -9.87 -9.06 -20.86
N GLU A 85 -9.36 -7.98 -21.47
CA GLU A 85 -10.17 -6.85 -21.91
C GLU A 85 -11.17 -7.25 -23.00
N ASP A 86 -10.71 -7.96 -24.03
CA ASP A 86 -11.53 -8.39 -25.17
C ASP A 86 -12.68 -9.35 -24.80
N THR A 87 -12.55 -10.06 -23.69
CA THR A 87 -13.45 -11.18 -23.32
C THR A 87 -14.25 -10.91 -22.04
N HIS A 88 -13.74 -10.07 -21.14
CA HIS A 88 -14.28 -9.91 -19.80
C HIS A 88 -14.33 -8.46 -19.29
N ALA A 89 -14.20 -7.44 -20.15
CA ALA A 89 -14.27 -6.03 -19.74
C ALA A 89 -15.54 -5.65 -18.95
N GLU A 90 -16.69 -6.28 -19.23
CA GLU A 90 -17.94 -6.00 -18.51
C GLU A 90 -18.11 -6.79 -17.21
N SER A 91 -17.22 -7.74 -16.92
CA SER A 91 -17.30 -8.60 -15.74
C SER A 91 -17.10 -7.82 -14.44
N ASP A 92 -17.68 -8.33 -13.35
CA ASP A 92 -17.49 -7.76 -12.01
C ASP A 92 -16.04 -7.86 -11.56
N GLU A 93 -15.33 -8.92 -11.97
CA GLU A 93 -13.90 -9.10 -11.70
C GLU A 93 -13.05 -8.00 -12.34
N TYR A 94 -13.33 -7.66 -13.60
CA TYR A 94 -12.62 -6.60 -14.31
C TYR A 94 -12.87 -5.23 -13.70
N LYS A 95 -14.13 -4.92 -13.36
CA LYS A 95 -14.49 -3.66 -12.68
C LYS A 95 -13.80 -3.54 -11.32
N LYS A 96 -13.75 -4.62 -10.54
CA LYS A 96 -13.04 -4.64 -9.24
C LYS A 96 -11.53 -4.48 -9.41
N ALA A 97 -10.95 -5.08 -10.44
CA ALA A 97 -9.54 -4.90 -10.77
C ALA A 97 -9.23 -3.44 -11.13
N ALA A 98 -10.04 -2.82 -11.98
CA ALA A 98 -9.90 -1.41 -12.36
C ALA A 98 -9.98 -0.46 -11.16
N GLU A 99 -10.94 -0.68 -10.25
CA GLU A 99 -11.03 0.11 -9.02
C GLU A 99 -9.84 -0.11 -8.08
N ALA A 100 -9.29 -1.34 -8.02
CA ALA A 100 -8.09 -1.62 -7.24
C ALA A 100 -6.85 -0.89 -7.78
N VAL A 101 -6.66 -0.84 -9.10
CA VAL A 101 -5.60 -0.07 -9.76
C VAL A 101 -5.76 1.43 -9.48
N LYS A 102 -6.97 1.97 -9.65
CA LYS A 102 -7.26 3.40 -9.45
C LYS A 102 -7.01 3.87 -8.01
N THR A 103 -7.26 3.01 -7.03
CA THR A 103 -7.11 3.32 -5.61
C THR A 103 -5.72 2.99 -5.06
N ALA A 104 -4.86 2.32 -5.83
CA ALA A 104 -3.50 2.03 -5.42
C ALA A 104 -2.62 3.28 -5.58
N PRO A 105 -1.96 3.76 -4.51
CA PRO A 105 -0.96 4.83 -4.65
C PRO A 105 0.20 4.33 -5.52
N ARG A 106 0.55 5.10 -6.56
CA ARG A 106 1.80 4.87 -7.32
C ARG A 106 2.93 5.68 -6.69
N PRO A 107 4.14 5.12 -6.57
CA PRO A 107 5.32 5.89 -6.20
C PRO A 107 5.58 6.97 -7.27
N GLU A 108 5.97 8.17 -6.85
CA GLU A 108 6.44 9.26 -7.73
C GLU A 108 7.79 8.95 -8.37
#